data_AF-A0A967T4H9-F1
#
_entry.id   AF-A0A967T4H9-F1
#
_cell.length_a   1.000
_cell.length_b   1.000
_cell.length_c   1.000
_cell.angle_alpha   90.00
_cell.angle_beta   90.00
_cell.angle_gamma   90.00
#
_symmetry.space_group_name_H-M   'P 1'
#
loop_
_entity.id
_entity.type
_entity.pdbx_description
1 polymer ?
#
loop_
_entity_poly.entity_id
_entity_poly.type
_entity_poly.pdbx_seq_one_letter_code
_entity_poly.pdbx_strand_id
1 'polypeptide(L)' 'GGFNNGGGDIAAFNGFLAEAVFLNYKPTATEVEKLQGYMHWKWGLEGDLPPGHPYKSAAPTV' A
#
# COMPACT_ATOMS: atom_id res chain seq x y z
N GLY A 1 22.77 35.86 0.07
CA GLY A 1 23.00 34.74 0.99
C GLY A 1 22.66 33.46 0.26
N GLY A 2 23.61 32.55 0.12
CA GLY A 2 23.40 31.27 -0.57
C GLY A 2 22.76 30.24 0.36
N PHE A 3 21.83 29.46 -0.16
CA PHE A 3 21.31 28.29 0.53
C PHE A 3 22.30 27.14 0.36
N ASN A 4 23.06 26.86 1.42
CA ASN A 4 23.85 25.63 1.51
C ASN A 4 22.88 24.46 1.74
N ASN A 5 22.53 23.77 0.67
CA ASN A 5 21.79 22.51 0.76
C ASN A 5 22.84 21.41 0.98
N GLY A 6 23.10 21.09 2.24
CA GLY A 6 23.95 19.95 2.61
C GLY A 6 23.32 18.70 2.03
N GLY A 7 23.91 18.18 0.96
CA GLY A 7 23.45 16.99 0.25
C GLY A 7 23.50 15.77 1.14
N GLY A 8 22.43 15.54 1.89
CA GLY A 8 21.95 14.20 2.16
C GLY A 8 21.16 13.76 0.93
N ASP A 9 21.33 12.51 0.51
CA ASP A 9 20.63 11.95 -0.64
C ASP A 9 19.12 12.17 -0.53
N ILE A 10 18.60 13.24 -1.13
CA ILE A 10 17.19 13.31 -1.47
C ILE A 10 17.03 12.39 -2.68
N ALA A 11 17.02 11.08 -2.42
CA ALA A 11 16.61 10.11 -3.42
C ALA A 11 15.15 10.42 -3.78
N ALA A 12 14.96 11.38 -4.70
CA ALA A 12 13.70 11.65 -5.31
C ALA A 12 13.22 10.31 -5.87
N PHE A 13 11.98 9.94 -5.55
CA PHE A 13 11.40 8.69 -6.04
C PHE A 13 11.57 8.61 -7.56
N ASN A 14 12.38 7.64 -8.01
CA ASN A 14 12.60 7.37 -9.43
C ASN A 14 12.00 5.99 -9.73
N GLY A 15 10.70 5.99 -10.05
CA GLY A 15 9.95 4.76 -10.32
C GLY A 15 8.53 5.05 -10.78
N PHE A 16 7.75 3.99 -10.97
CA PHE A 16 6.33 4.07 -11.29
C PHE A 16 5.50 3.77 -10.05
N LEU A 17 4.54 4.65 -9.76
CA LEU A 17 3.51 4.43 -8.75
C LEU A 17 2.25 3.94 -9.47
N ALA A 18 1.87 2.69 -9.25
CA ALA A 18 0.67 2.12 -9.85
C ALA A 18 -0.62 2.63 -9.17
N GLU A 19 -0.63 2.72 -7.84
CA GLU A 19 -1.79 3.13 -7.06
C GLU A 19 -1.39 3.67 -5.69
N ALA A 20 -2.14 4.67 -5.21
CA ALA A 20 -2.05 5.17 -3.84
C ALA A 20 -3.47 5.46 -3.31
N VAL A 21 -3.70 5.10 -2.04
CA VAL A 21 -4.99 5.28 -1.36
C VAL A 21 -4.76 6.19 -0.16
N PHE A 22 -5.55 7.26 -0.09
CA PHE A 22 -5.52 8.21 1.03
C PHE A 22 -6.84 8.12 1.80
N LEU A 23 -6.72 7.98 3.12
CA LEU A 23 -7.85 7.99 4.04
C LEU A 23 -7.77 9.24 4.90
N ASN A 24 -8.88 9.92 5.09
CA ASN A 24 -8.98 11.08 5.99
C ASN A 24 -9.24 10.67 7.45
N TYR A 25 -9.11 9.39 7.75
CA TYR A 25 -9.29 8.80 9.08
C TYR A 25 -8.33 7.63 9.28
N LYS A 26 -8.18 7.20 10.53
CA LYS A 26 -7.43 5.98 10.87
C LYS A 26 -8.32 4.76 10.59
N PRO A 27 -7.97 3.88 9.63
CA PRO A 27 -8.74 2.68 9.38
C PRO A 27 -8.67 1.71 10.57
N THR A 28 -9.75 0.96 10.76
CA THR A 28 -9.82 -0.20 11.65
C THR A 28 -8.97 -1.36 11.10
N ALA A 29 -8.69 -2.37 11.93
CA ALA A 29 -7.95 -3.56 11.50
C ALA A 29 -8.66 -4.27 10.33
N THR A 30 -9.98 -4.43 10.40
CA THR A 30 -10.77 -5.05 9.33
C THR A 30 -10.72 -4.26 8.02
N GLU A 31 -10.74 -2.93 8.07
CA GLU A 31 -10.62 -2.10 6.87
C GLU A 31 -9.22 -2.19 6.26
N VAL A 32 -8.17 -2.27 7.09
CA VAL A 32 -6.80 -2.51 6.63
C VAL A 32 -6.70 -3.87 5.92
N GLU A 33 -7.25 -4.93 6.52
CA GLU A 33 -7.28 -6.26 5.90
C GLU A 33 -8.08 -6.25 4.59
N LYS A 34 -9.19 -5.51 4.52
CA LYS A 34 -9.99 -5.36 3.29
C LYS A 34 -9.20 -4.66 2.19
N LEU A 35 -8.50 -3.58 2.53
CA LEU A 35 -7.65 -2.85 1.57
C LEU A 35 -6.47 -3.70 1.10
N GLN A 36 -5.80 -4.40 2.01
CA GLN A 36 -4.72 -5.33 1.66
C GLN A 36 -5.23 -6.43 0.74
N GLY A 37 -6.35 -7.07 1.09
CA GLY A 37 -6.99 -8.08 0.25
C GLY A 37 -7.27 -7.55 -1.16
N TYR A 38 -7.90 -6.38 -1.27
CA TYR A 38 -8.19 -5.78 -2.57
C TYR A 38 -6.93 -5.54 -3.41
N MET A 39 -5.87 -4.98 -2.81
CA MET A 39 -4.62 -4.72 -3.52
C MET A 39 -3.96 -6.01 -4.01
N HIS A 40 -3.90 -7.05 -3.16
CA HIS A 40 -3.32 -8.32 -3.56
C HIS A 40 -4.10 -8.96 -4.70
N TRP A 41 -5.43 -8.99 -4.64
CA TRP A 41 -6.26 -9.53 -5.71
C TRP A 41 -6.18 -8.72 -7.01
N LYS A 42 -6.14 -7.39 -6.93
CA LYS A 42 -6.06 -6.52 -8.11
C LYS A 42 -4.76 -6.76 -8.90
N TRP A 43 -3.66 -7.01 -8.19
CA TRP A 43 -2.35 -7.17 -8.79
C TRP A 43 -1.90 -8.64 -8.90
N GLY A 44 -2.77 -9.61 -8.58
CA GLY A 44 -2.47 -11.05 -8.68
C GLY A 44 -1.43 -11.55 -7.66
N LEU A 45 -1.42 -10.95 -6.47
CA LEU A 45 -0.52 -11.24 -5.35
C LEU A 45 -1.25 -11.94 -4.18
N GLU A 46 -2.49 -12.39 -4.33
CA GLU A 46 -3.25 -13.05 -3.25
C GLU A 46 -2.52 -14.28 -2.67
N GLY A 47 -1.66 -14.92 -3.48
CA GLY A 47 -0.72 -15.97 -3.09
C GLY A 47 0.29 -15.58 -2.02
N ASP A 48 0.57 -14.29 -1.83
CA ASP A 48 1.53 -13.76 -0.85
C ASP A 48 0.89 -13.36 0.48
N LEU A 49 -0.44 -13.33 0.57
CA LEU A 49 -1.13 -13.06 1.84
C LEU A 49 -0.80 -14.14 2.88
N PRO A 50 -0.63 -13.78 4.17
CA PRO A 50 -0.32 -14.75 5.21
C PRO A 50 -1.47 -15.77 5.41
N PRO A 51 -1.16 -17.00 5.86
CA PRO A 51 -2.19 -17.95 6.26
C PRO A 51 -3.11 -17.35 7.33
N GLY A 52 -4.43 -17.49 7.14
CA GLY A 52 -5.44 -16.94 8.05
C GLY A 52 -5.93 -15.53 7.68
N HIS A 53 -5.36 -14.87 6.67
CA HIS A 53 -5.90 -13.61 6.17
C HIS A 53 -7.32 -13.81 5.60
N PRO A 54 -8.32 -12.98 5.97
CA PRO A 54 -9.72 -13.19 5.55
C PRO A 54 -9.92 -13.27 4.03
N TYR A 55 -9.07 -12.57 3.27
CA TYR A 55 -9.14 -12.48 1.82
C TYR A 55 -8.11 -13.35 1.09
N LYS A 56 -7.56 -14.37 1.76
CA LYS A 56 -6.56 -15.27 1.16
C LYS A 56 -7.13 -16.10 0.01
N SER A 57 -8.37 -16.57 0.17
CA SER A 57 -9.01 -17.52 -0.76
C SER A 57 -10.11 -16.91 -1.62
N ALA A 58 -10.50 -15.67 -1.32
CA ALA A 58 -11.50 -14.94 -2.09
C ALA A 58 -11.24 -13.43 -2.01
N ALA A 59 -11.50 -12.73 -3.11
CA ALA A 59 -11.40 -11.28 -3.16
C ALA A 59 -12.44 -10.64 -2.23
N PRO A 60 -12.12 -9.48 -1.61
CA PRO A 60 -13.13 -8.72 -0.90
C PRO A 60 -14.26 -8.30 -1.83
N THR A 61 -15.51 -8.55 -1.43
CA THR A 61 -16.68 -7.99 -2.09
C THR A 61 -16.96 -6.59 -1.53
N VAL A 62 -17.47 -5.70 -2.40
CA VAL A 62 -17.72 -4.28 -2.08
C VAL A 62 -18.64 -4.15 -0.88
#